data_AF-A0A2P8FP17-F1
#
_entry.id   AF-A0A2P8FP17-F1
#
_cell.length_a   1.000
_cell.length_b   1.000
_cell.length_c   1.000
_cell.angle_alpha   90.00
_cell.angle_beta   90.00
_cell.angle_gamma   90.00
#
_symmetry.space_group_name_H-M   'P 1'
#
loop_
_entity.id
_entity.type
_entity.pdbx_description
1 polymer ?
#
loop_
_entity_poly.entity_id
_entity_poly.type
_entity_poly.pdbx_seq_one_letter_code
_entity_poly.pdbx_strand_id
1 'polypeptide(L)'
;MSEKIIYEPHPVTPERKKELREKGYKIIDAQFDPNRKEEAPMNPVKASDAAIKHAQANGVNIEEVVGTGQNGAITKTDVDNHIAALSK
;
A
#
# COMPACT_ATOMS: atom_id res chain seq x y z
N MET A 1 -27.05 25.74 0.27
CA MET A 1 -25.79 26.09 -0.41
C MET A 1 -24.76 25.07 0.04
N SER A 2 -24.38 24.14 -0.82
CA SER A 2 -23.40 23.10 -0.48
C SER A 2 -22.01 23.73 -0.48
N GLU A 3 -21.44 23.99 0.70
CA GLU A 3 -20.07 24.47 0.83
C GLU A 3 -19.12 23.43 0.23
N LYS A 4 -18.35 23.82 -0.78
CA LYS A 4 -17.43 22.91 -1.46
C LYS A 4 -16.20 22.72 -0.56
N ILE A 5 -16.01 21.52 -0.03
CA ILE A 5 -14.85 21.16 0.80
C ILE A 5 -13.68 20.81 -0.12
N ILE A 6 -12.49 21.29 0.21
CA ILE A 6 -11.25 20.89 -0.46
C ILE A 6 -10.26 20.35 0.57
N TYR A 7 -9.65 19.22 0.22
CA TYR A 7 -8.72 18.48 1.06
C TYR A 7 -7.29 18.76 0.56
N GLU A 8 -6.48 19.49 1.33
CA GLU A 8 -5.07 19.76 1.01
C GLU A 8 -4.15 19.42 2.19
N PRO A 9 -2.92 18.91 1.95
CA PRO A 9 -1.95 18.64 3.01
C PRO A 9 -1.54 19.96 3.68
N HIS A 10 -1.77 20.09 4.98
CA HIS A 10 -1.30 21.24 5.76
C HIS A 10 0.20 21.09 6.08
N PRO A 11 1.01 22.18 6.05
CA PRO A 11 0.62 23.59 5.98
C PRO A 11 0.34 24.08 4.55
N VAL A 12 -0.82 24.71 4.34
CA VAL A 12 -1.12 25.41 3.09
C VAL A 12 -0.34 26.72 3.00
N THR A 13 0.21 27.01 1.82
CA THR A 13 0.90 28.28 1.58
C THR A 13 -0.10 29.45 1.65
N PRO A 14 0.35 30.68 2.02
CA PRO A 14 -0.53 31.84 2.12
C PRO A 14 -1.26 32.18 0.81
N GLU A 15 -0.59 32.02 -0.33
CA GLU A 15 -1.14 32.24 -1.67
C GLU A 15 -2.29 31.27 -1.97
N ARG A 16 -2.08 29.98 -1.67
CA ARG A 16 -3.08 28.93 -1.88
C ARG A 16 -4.30 29.11 -0.99
N LYS A 17 -4.09 29.50 0.26
CA LYS A 17 -5.15 29.80 1.23
C LYS A 17 -6.03 30.96 0.76
N LYS A 18 -5.44 31.99 0.15
CA LYS A 18 -6.17 33.14 -0.38
C LYS A 18 -7.08 32.71 -1.53
N GLU A 19 -6.56 31.97 -2.49
CA GLU A 19 -7.35 31.46 -3.62
C GLU A 19 -8.53 30.59 -3.16
N LEU A 20 -8.29 29.68 -2.21
CA LEU A 20 -9.31 28.76 -1.73
C LEU A 20 -10.40 29.49 -0.94
N ARG A 21 -10.03 30.52 -0.16
CA ARG A 21 -10.99 31.39 0.53
C ARG A 21 -11.76 32.29 -0.45
N GLU A 22 -11.11 32.85 -1.46
CA GLU A 22 -11.77 33.67 -2.50
C GLU A 22 -12.80 32.88 -3.29
N LYS A 23 -12.54 31.58 -3.52
CA LYS A 23 -13.47 30.68 -4.20
C LYS A 23 -14.49 30.03 -3.24
N GLY A 24 -14.49 30.40 -1.95
CA GLY A 24 -15.47 29.96 -0.97
C GLY A 24 -15.32 28.50 -0.50
N TYR A 25 -14.11 27.92 -0.60
CA TYR A 25 -13.86 26.55 -0.15
C TYR A 25 -13.55 26.48 1.35
N LYS A 26 -14.07 25.43 1.99
CA LYS A 26 -13.62 25.01 3.32
C LYS A 26 -12.38 24.13 3.16
N ILE A 27 -11.25 24.60 3.66
CA ILE A 27 -9.97 23.88 3.62
C ILE A 27 -9.95 22.93 4.81
N ILE A 28 -9.97 21.63 4.52
CA ILE A 28 -9.79 20.58 5.52
C ILE A 28 -8.47 19.88 5.21
N ASP A 29 -7.81 19.37 6.24
CA ASP A 29 -6.61 18.56 6.08
C ASP A 29 -6.95 17.27 5.29
N ALA A 30 -6.07 16.89 4.37
CA ALA A 30 -6.17 15.69 3.55
C ALA A 30 -6.35 14.39 4.38
N GLN A 31 -5.96 14.38 5.65
CA GLN A 31 -6.21 13.25 6.54
C GLN A 31 -7.71 12.99 6.80
N PHE A 32 -8.57 14.00 6.65
CA PHE A 32 -10.02 13.89 6.87
C PHE A 32 -10.81 13.70 5.58
N ASP A 33 -10.15 13.36 4.47
CA ASP A 33 -10.85 13.04 3.21
C ASP A 33 -11.61 11.71 3.36
N PRO A 34 -12.96 11.71 3.31
CA PRO A 34 -13.77 10.50 3.45
C PRO A 34 -13.62 9.54 2.24
N ASN A 35 -13.07 10.02 1.12
CA ASN A 35 -12.74 9.23 -0.05
C ASN A 35 -11.25 8.87 -0.14
N ARG A 36 -10.43 9.26 0.85
CA ARG A 36 -9.11 8.66 1.00
C ARG A 36 -9.35 7.18 1.28
N LYS A 37 -9.37 6.39 0.20
CA LYS A 37 -9.10 4.98 0.26
C LYS A 37 -7.76 4.93 0.98
N GLU A 38 -7.79 4.61 2.27
CA GLU A 38 -6.66 3.96 2.90
C GLU A 38 -6.19 2.98 1.86
N GLU A 39 -4.97 3.17 1.37
CA GLU A 39 -4.31 2.18 0.56
C GLU A 39 -4.22 0.98 1.50
N ALA A 40 -5.28 0.17 1.50
CA ALA A 40 -5.36 -1.04 2.29
C ALA A 40 -4.04 -1.74 1.98
N PRO A 41 -3.24 -2.11 3.00
CA PRO A 41 -1.93 -2.71 2.75
C PRO A 41 -2.16 -3.80 1.71
N MET A 42 -1.55 -3.58 0.55
CA MET A 42 -1.65 -4.42 -0.63
C MET A 42 -1.61 -5.86 -0.12
N ASN A 43 -2.73 -6.58 -0.31
CA ASN A 43 -3.04 -7.87 0.32
C ASN A 43 -1.81 -8.51 0.95
N PRO A 44 -1.70 -8.66 2.29
CA PRO A 44 -0.56 -9.34 2.86
C PRO A 44 -0.50 -10.70 2.20
N VAL A 45 0.52 -10.89 1.37
CA VAL A 45 0.79 -12.14 0.69
C VAL A 45 0.68 -13.21 1.77
N LYS A 46 -0.26 -14.15 1.63
CA LYS A 46 -0.50 -15.18 2.63
C LYS A 46 0.72 -16.11 2.62
N ALA A 47 1.77 -15.71 3.32
CA ALA A 47 3.02 -16.43 3.41
C ALA A 47 3.31 -16.73 4.87
N SER A 48 3.88 -17.90 5.11
CA SER A 48 4.44 -18.21 6.42
C SER A 48 5.63 -17.29 6.71
N ASP A 49 5.82 -16.89 7.97
CA ASP A 49 7.01 -16.12 8.40
C ASP A 49 8.33 -16.77 7.96
N ALA A 50 8.37 -18.10 7.93
CA ALA A 50 9.55 -18.84 7.47
C ALA A 50 9.81 -18.63 5.97
N ALA A 51 8.74 -18.53 5.16
CA ALA A 51 8.84 -18.27 3.72
C ALA A 51 9.29 -16.81 3.47
N ILE A 52 8.72 -15.85 4.19
CA ILE A 52 9.09 -14.43 4.10
C ILE A 52 10.58 -14.24 4.40
N LYS A 53 11.05 -14.77 5.54
CA LYS A 53 12.47 -14.67 5.92
C LYS A 53 13.39 -15.34 4.90
N HIS A 54 12.97 -16.47 4.33
CA HIS A 54 13.81 -17.16 3.35
C HIS A 54 13.86 -16.44 2.00
N ALA A 55 12.73 -15.90 1.54
CA ALA A 55 12.65 -15.10 0.33
C ALA A 55 13.50 -13.84 0.48
N GLN A 56 13.36 -13.10 1.60
CA GLN A 56 14.15 -11.90 1.89
C GLN A 56 15.66 -12.18 1.95
N ALA A 57 16.07 -13.27 2.60
CA ALA A 57 17.49 -13.64 2.69
C ALA A 57 18.13 -13.94 1.33
N ASN A 58 17.34 -14.42 0.37
CA ASN A 58 17.79 -14.75 -0.99
C ASN A 58 17.42 -13.68 -2.03
N GLY A 59 16.80 -12.57 -1.62
CA GLY A 59 16.36 -11.51 -2.53
C GLY A 59 15.23 -11.91 -3.49
N VAL A 60 14.42 -12.90 -3.13
CA VAL A 60 13.29 -13.39 -3.95
C VAL A 60 12.04 -12.55 -3.68
N ASN A 61 11.33 -12.18 -4.75
CA ASN A 61 10.04 -11.54 -4.62
C ASN A 61 8.96 -12.57 -4.25
N ILE A 62 8.39 -12.46 -3.06
CA ILE A 62 7.43 -13.45 -2.55
C ILE A 62 6.10 -13.43 -3.33
N GLU A 63 5.78 -12.34 -4.01
CA GLU A 63 4.58 -12.22 -4.84
C GLU A 63 4.63 -13.09 -6.10
N GLU A 64 5.82 -13.41 -6.58
CA GLU A 64 6.04 -14.24 -7.78
C GLU A 64 6.11 -15.73 -7.45
N VAL A 65 6.15 -16.07 -6.15
CA VAL A 65 6.20 -17.44 -5.67
C VAL A 65 4.78 -18.00 -5.60
N VAL A 66 4.53 -19.06 -6.38
CA VAL A 66 3.26 -19.79 -6.34
C VAL A 66 3.15 -20.57 -5.03
N GLY A 67 2.26 -20.15 -4.14
CA GLY A 67 2.02 -20.83 -2.86
C GLY A 67 1.14 -22.07 -3.01
N THR A 68 1.63 -23.23 -2.60
CA THR A 68 0.90 -24.50 -2.66
C THR A 68 0.34 -24.94 -1.31
N GLY A 69 0.57 -24.16 -0.27
CA GLY A 69 0.10 -24.42 1.09
C GLY A 69 -1.42 -24.28 1.27
N GLN A 70 -1.86 -24.45 2.52
CA GLN A 70 -3.28 -24.43 2.87
C GLN A 70 -3.90 -23.07 2.50
N ASN A 71 -4.99 -23.08 1.72
CA ASN A 71 -5.62 -21.89 1.13
C ASN A 71 -4.71 -21.06 0.20
N GLY A 72 -3.74 -21.69 -0.48
CA GLY A 72 -2.79 -21.01 -1.36
C GLY A 72 -1.70 -20.24 -0.61
N ALA A 73 -1.43 -20.63 0.64
CA ALA A 73 -0.39 -20.00 1.43
C ALA A 73 1.01 -20.37 0.90
N ILE A 74 1.91 -19.39 0.82
CA ILE A 74 3.30 -19.63 0.41
C ILE A 74 4.09 -20.19 1.60
N THR A 75 4.65 -21.37 1.38
CA THR A 75 5.48 -22.08 2.36
C THR A 75 6.96 -21.92 2.02
N LYS A 76 7.84 -22.28 2.97
CA LYS A 76 9.29 -22.23 2.74
C LYS A 76 9.69 -23.10 1.53
N THR A 77 9.06 -24.26 1.37
CA THR A 77 9.31 -25.18 0.26
C THR A 77 8.97 -24.56 -1.10
N ASP A 78 7.92 -23.74 -1.18
CA ASP A 78 7.56 -23.04 -2.42
C ASP A 78 8.66 -22.03 -2.81
N VAL A 79 9.22 -21.32 -1.83
CA VAL A 79 10.34 -20.39 -2.04
C VAL A 79 11.61 -21.14 -2.45
N ASP A 80 11.93 -22.25 -1.79
CA ASP A 80 13.08 -23.10 -2.13
C ASP A 80 13.00 -23.61 -3.58
N ASN A 81 11.81 -24.09 -3.99
CA ASN A 81 11.56 -24.56 -5.34
C ASN A 81 11.71 -23.42 -6.37
N HIS A 82 11.25 -22.21 -6.03
CA HIS A 82 11.40 -21.05 -6.90
C HIS A 82 12.87 -20.64 -7.07
N ILE A 83 13.66 -20.64 -5.99
CA ILE A 83 15.11 -20.38 -6.04
C ILE A 83 15.83 -21.44 -6.89
N ALA A 84 15.48 -22.72 -6.70
CA ALA A 84 16.04 -23.81 -7.49
C ALA A 84 15.68 -23.70 -8.99
N ALA A 85 14.50 -23.17 -9.31
CA ALA A 85 14.07 -22.92 -10.68
C ALA A 85 14.84 -21.74 -11.33
N LEU A 86 15.16 -20.69 -10.57
CA LEU A 86 15.95 -19.54 -11.04
C LEU A 86 17.42 -19.90 -11.31
N SER A 87 17.93 -20.95 -10.66
CA SER A 87 19.33 -21.38 -10.77
C SER A 87 19.58 -22.43 -11.86
N LYS A 88 18.56 -22.78 -12.65
CA LYS A 88 18.65 -23.70 -13.79
C LYS A 88 18.67 -22.95 -15.11
#